data_AF-W1WZY3-F1
#
_entry.id   AF-W1WZY3-F1
#
_cell.length_a   1.000
_cell.length_b   1.000
_cell.length_c   1.000
_cell.angle_alpha   90.00
_cell.angle_beta   90.00
_cell.angle_gamma   90.00
#
_symmetry.space_group_name_H-M   'P 1'
#
loop_
_entity.id
_entity.type
_entity.pdbx_description
1 polymer ?
#
loop_
_entity_poly.entity_id
_entity_poly.type
_entity_poly.pdbx_seq_one_letter_code
_entity_poly.pdbx_strand_id
1 'polypeptide(L)'
;DLLIVSQPTRGLDVGAIEYIHKRLIQERDNGKAVLVVSFELDEILNVSDRIAVIHDGKIQGIVTPETTNKQELGVLMAGGELEKEKSDV
;
A
#
# COMPACT_ATOMS: atom_id res chain seq x y z
N ASP A 1 8.42 12.40 14.08
CA ASP A 1 9.00 11.04 14.11
C ASP A 1 8.61 10.24 12.89
N LEU A 2 9.45 9.29 12.49
CA LEU A 2 9.26 8.41 11.33
C LEU A 2 9.35 6.94 11.77
N LEU A 3 8.34 6.15 11.43
CA LEU A 3 8.31 4.70 11.59
C LEU A 3 8.47 4.05 10.21
N ILE A 4 9.48 3.18 10.06
CA ILE A 4 9.68 2.38 8.84
C ILE A 4 9.50 0.92 9.20
N VAL A 5 8.62 0.23 8.50
CA VAL A 5 8.33 -1.20 8.70
C VAL A 5 8.36 -1.93 7.37
N SER A 6 9.00 -3.09 7.37
CA SER A 6 9.17 -3.93 6.18
C SER A 6 8.58 -5.31 6.45
N GLN A 7 7.63 -5.73 5.62
CA GLN A 7 6.93 -7.01 5.69
C GLN A 7 6.39 -7.33 7.10
N PRO A 8 5.61 -6.42 7.72
CA PRO A 8 5.31 -6.47 9.15
C PRO A 8 4.39 -7.64 9.56
N THR A 9 3.72 -8.28 8.60
CA THR A 9 2.70 -9.31 8.83
C THR A 9 3.06 -10.69 8.28
N ARG A 10 4.25 -10.85 7.70
CA ARG A 10 4.67 -12.11 7.08
C ARG A 10 4.78 -13.23 8.12
N GLY A 11 4.06 -14.33 7.87
CA GLY A 11 4.12 -15.53 8.72
C GLY A 11 3.35 -15.41 10.04
N LEU A 12 2.51 -14.39 10.17
CA LEU A 12 1.62 -14.20 11.31
C LEU A 12 0.24 -14.80 11.04
N ASP A 13 -0.46 -15.18 12.11
CA ASP A 13 -1.88 -15.52 12.04
C ASP A 13 -2.75 -14.26 11.86
N VAL A 14 -4.02 -14.47 11.50
CA VAL A 14 -4.98 -13.38 11.20
C VAL A 14 -5.15 -12.40 12.37
N GLY A 15 -5.17 -12.89 13.61
CA GLY A 15 -5.36 -12.02 14.79
C GLY A 15 -4.15 -11.12 15.03
N ALA A 16 -2.95 -11.66 14.87
CA ALA A 16 -1.71 -10.90 14.94
C ALA A 16 -1.60 -9.86 13.81
N ILE A 17 -2.04 -10.21 12.59
CA ILE A 17 -2.08 -9.28 11.44
C ILE A 17 -2.95 -8.06 11.77
N GLU A 18 -4.19 -8.28 12.21
CA GLU A 18 -5.10 -7.19 12.56
C GLU A 18 -4.55 -6.30 13.69
N TYR A 19 -3.88 -6.91 14.68
CA TYR A 19 -3.24 -6.18 15.75
C TYR A 19 -2.17 -5.23 15.21
N ILE A 20 -1.28 -5.73 14.32
CA ILE A 20 -0.22 -4.92 13.72
C ILE A 20 -0.81 -3.79 12.88
N HIS A 21 -1.82 -4.05 12.04
CA HIS A 21 -2.49 -3.02 11.24
C HIS A 21 -3.07 -1.90 12.11
N LYS A 22 -3.78 -2.25 13.18
CA LYS A 22 -4.33 -1.27 14.14
C LYS A 22 -3.23 -0.42 14.77
N ARG A 23 -2.08 -1.02 15.12
CA ARG A 23 -0.95 -0.28 15.69
C ARG A 23 -0.35 0.69 14.67
N LEU A 24 -0.16 0.28 13.42
CA LEU A 24 0.35 1.17 12.36
C LEU A 24 -0.55 2.39 12.16
N ILE A 25 -1.87 2.17 12.08
CA ILE A 25 -2.87 3.22 11.95
C ILE A 25 -2.84 4.16 13.17
N GLN A 26 -2.77 3.62 14.40
CA GLN A 26 -2.67 4.44 15.61
C GLN A 26 -1.42 5.32 15.63
N GLU A 27 -0.27 4.81 15.20
CA GLU A 27 0.97 5.60 15.16
C GLU A 27 0.86 6.74 14.12
N ARG A 28 0.24 6.48 12.96
CA ARG A 28 -0.12 7.53 11.98
C ARG A 28 -1.03 8.58 12.62
N ASP A 29 -2.11 8.16 13.27
CA ASP A 29 -3.10 9.06 13.88
C ASP A 29 -2.50 9.91 15.03
N ASN A 30 -1.44 9.40 15.68
CA ASN A 30 -0.64 10.16 16.64
C ASN A 30 0.32 11.17 15.99
N GLY A 31 0.23 11.38 14.67
CA GLY A 31 1.01 12.36 13.92
C GLY A 31 2.40 11.86 13.49
N LYS A 32 2.69 10.56 13.58
CA LYS A 32 3.94 10.00 13.05
C LYS A 32 3.83 9.74 11.56
N ALA A 33 4.92 9.97 10.82
CA ALA A 33 5.03 9.47 9.46
C ALA A 33 5.26 7.95 9.52
N VAL A 34 4.50 7.18 8.75
CA VAL A 34 4.62 5.71 8.68
C VAL A 34 4.91 5.30 7.24
N LEU A 35 6.03 4.63 7.03
CA LEU A 35 6.38 4.00 5.75
C LEU A 35 6.29 2.48 5.90
N VAL A 36 5.31 1.89 5.23
CA VAL A 36 5.11 0.44 5.16
C VAL A 36 5.59 -0.08 3.82
N VAL A 37 6.47 -1.09 3.86
CA VAL A 37 6.91 -1.82 2.67
C VAL A 37 6.35 -3.22 2.76
N SER A 38 5.47 -3.60 1.83
CA SER A 38 4.83 -4.91 1.79
C SER A 38 4.60 -5.36 0.35
N PHE A 39 4.56 -6.67 0.13
CA PHE A 39 4.05 -7.25 -1.11
C PHE A 39 2.62 -7.81 -0.94
N GLU A 40 2.08 -7.79 0.28
CA GLU A 40 0.71 -8.20 0.55
C GLU A 40 -0.25 -7.05 0.23
N LEU A 41 -0.95 -7.17 -0.91
CA LEU A 41 -1.78 -6.08 -1.42
C LEU A 41 -2.95 -5.74 -0.49
N ASP A 42 -3.52 -6.74 0.20
CA ASP A 42 -4.56 -6.51 1.21
C ASP A 42 -4.07 -5.62 2.34
N GLU A 43 -2.85 -5.84 2.82
CA GLU A 43 -2.27 -4.99 3.86
C GLU A 43 -2.12 -3.56 3.35
N ILE A 44 -1.49 -3.38 2.18
CA ILE A 44 -1.23 -2.05 1.62
C ILE A 44 -2.53 -1.27 1.41
N LEU A 45 -3.57 -1.91 0.88
CA LEU A 45 -4.87 -1.26 0.66
C LEU A 45 -5.58 -0.87 1.96
N ASN A 46 -5.40 -1.64 3.04
CA ASN A 46 -6.09 -1.39 4.31
C ASN A 46 -5.39 -0.38 5.23
N VAL A 47 -4.06 -0.24 5.14
CA VAL A 47 -3.29 0.60 6.09
C VAL A 47 -2.76 1.91 5.51
N SER A 48 -2.71 2.05 4.18
CA SER A 48 -1.98 3.15 3.53
C SER A 48 -2.90 4.28 3.11
N ASP A 49 -2.52 5.53 3.38
CA ASP A 49 -3.22 6.69 2.79
C ASP A 49 -2.81 6.94 1.33
N ARG A 50 -1.59 6.54 0.98
CA ARG A 50 -0.99 6.66 -0.35
C ARG A 50 -0.11 5.45 -0.62
N ILE A 51 -0.14 4.97 -1.86
CA ILE A 51 0.56 3.77 -2.28
C ILE A 51 1.50 4.15 -3.42
N ALA A 52 2.80 3.92 -3.24
CA ALA A 52 3.79 4.04 -4.30
C ALA A 52 4.19 2.64 -4.77
N VAL A 53 4.07 2.38 -6.07
CA VAL A 53 4.47 1.11 -6.67
C VAL A 53 5.83 1.27 -7.32
N ILE A 54 6.75 0.36 -7.00
CA ILE A 54 8.11 0.34 -7.55
C ILE A 54 8.26 -0.86 -8.49
N HIS A 55 8.78 -0.59 -9.68
CA HIS A 55 9.20 -1.61 -10.65
C HIS A 55 10.54 -1.19 -11.26
N ASP A 56 11.47 -2.14 -11.42
CA ASP A 56 12.82 -1.91 -11.96
C ASP A 56 13.55 -0.69 -11.37
N GLY A 57 13.47 -0.54 -10.03
CA GLY A 57 14.11 0.54 -9.29
C GLY A 57 13.50 1.93 -9.47
N LYS A 58 12.35 2.04 -10.15
CA LYS A 58 11.64 3.31 -10.38
C LYS A 58 10.23 3.27 -9.81
N ILE A 59 9.74 4.44 -9.40
CA ILE A 59 8.33 4.59 -9.02
C ILE A 59 7.50 4.56 -10.30
N GLN A 60 6.75 3.48 -10.51
CA GLN A 60 5.86 3.31 -11.65
C GLN A 60 4.59 4.17 -11.51
N GLY A 61 4.08 4.29 -10.28
CA GLY A 61 2.87 5.06 -10.02
C GLY A 61 2.68 5.35 -8.54
N ILE A 62 1.94 6.43 -8.27
CA ILE A 62 1.44 6.77 -6.94
C ILE A 62 -0.07 6.88 -7.02
N VAL A 63 -0.76 6.05 -6.24
CA VAL A 63 -2.22 5.95 -6.19
C VAL A 63 -2.71 6.06 -4.75
N THR A 64 -4.02 6.14 -4.56
CA THR A 64 -4.65 6.05 -3.24
C THR A 64 -5.51 4.80 -3.17
N PRO A 65 -5.74 4.20 -1.99
CA PRO A 65 -6.54 2.98 -1.87
C PRO A 65 -8.00 3.18 -2.33
N GLU A 66 -8.53 4.41 -2.30
CA GLU A 66 -9.90 4.71 -2.74
C GLU A 66 -10.06 4.69 -4.26
N THR A 67 -8.99 4.95 -5.01
CA THR A 67 -9.02 5.04 -6.48
C THR A 67 -8.31 3.89 -7.15
N THR A 68 -7.95 2.82 -6.41
CA THR A 68 -7.23 1.69 -6.97
C THR A 68 -7.72 0.36 -6.42
N ASN A 69 -7.24 -0.72 -7.01
CA ASN A 69 -7.54 -2.08 -6.60
C ASN A 69 -6.32 -2.99 -6.80
N LYS A 70 -6.41 -4.24 -6.35
CA LYS A 70 -5.30 -5.21 -6.46
C LYS A 70 -4.85 -5.45 -7.89
N GLN A 71 -5.76 -5.43 -8.86
CA GLN A 71 -5.43 -5.71 -10.26
C GLN A 71 -4.60 -4.57 -10.84
N GLU A 72 -5.03 -3.32 -10.61
CA GLU A 72 -4.29 -2.13 -11.02
C GLU A 72 -2.92 -2.02 -10.35
N LEU A 73 -2.84 -2.30 -9.06
CA LEU A 73 -1.56 -2.38 -8.36
C LEU A 73 -0.66 -3.46 -8.98
N GLY A 74 -1.22 -4.62 -9.32
CA GLY A 74 -0.51 -5.69 -10.04
C GLY A 74 0.01 -5.26 -11.41
N VAL A 75 -0.78 -4.49 -12.18
CA VAL A 75 -0.36 -3.90 -13.47
C VAL A 75 0.85 -2.98 -13.26
N LEU A 76 0.77 -2.06 -12.30
CA LEU A 76 1.89 -1.17 -11.97
C LEU A 76 3.13 -1.95 -11.49
N MET A 77 2.95 -3.02 -10.71
CA MET A 77 4.05 -3.87 -10.22
C MET A 77 4.73 -4.63 -11.35
N ALA A 78 4.02 -4.95 -12.43
CA ALA A 78 4.56 -5.57 -13.64
C ALA A 78 5.19 -4.54 -14.62
N GLY A 79 5.23 -3.26 -14.26
CA GLY A 79 5.73 -2.18 -15.11
C GLY A 79 4.74 -1.70 -16.17
N GLY A 80 3.47 -2.09 -16.08
CA GLY A 80 2.40 -1.60 -16.94
C GLY A 80 1.95 -0.18 -16.60
N GLU A 81 1.16 0.40 -17.49
CA GLU A 81 0.49 1.68 -17.29
C GLU A 81 -1.01 1.47 -17.06
N LEU A 82 -1.62 2.30 -16.21
CA LEU A 82 -3.07 2.27 -16.01
C LEU A 82 -3.75 3.01 -17.16
N GLU A 83 -4.52 2.28 -17.98
CA GLU A 83 -5.42 2.89 -18.94
C GLU A 83 -6.57 3.53 -18.16
N LYS A 84 -6.54 4.86 -18.00
CA LYS A 84 -7.75 5.59 -17.61
C LYS A 84 -8.73 5.47 -18.77
N GLU A 85 -9.78 4.66 -18.62
CA GLU A 85 -10.92 4.71 -19.54
C GLU A 85 -11.29 6.19 -19.72
N LYS A 86 -11.18 6.67 -20.97
CA LYS A 86 -11.72 7.98 -21.32
C LYS A 86 -13.19 7.93 -20.96
N SER A 87 -13.58 8.67 -19.93
CA SER A 87 -14.98 9.03 -19.74
C SER A 87 -15.35 9.88 -20.95
N ASP A 88 -15.87 9.22 -21.98
CA ASP A 88 -16.45 9.86 -23.15
C ASP A 88 -17.58 10.78 -22.68
N VAL A 89 -17.51 12.02 -23.17
CA VAL A 89 -18.44 13.14 -22.94
C VAL A 89 -19.83 12.83 -23.51
#